data_AF-A0A158D610-F1
#
_entry.id   AF-A0A158D610-F1
#
_cell.length_a   1.000
_cell.length_b   1.000
_cell.length_c   1.000
_cell.angle_alpha   90.00
_cell.angle_beta   90.00
_cell.angle_gamma   90.00
#
_symmetry.space_group_name_H-M   'P 1'
#
loop_
_entity.id
_entity.type
_entity.pdbx_description
1 polymer ?
#
loop_
_entity_poly.entity_id
_entity_poly.type
_entity_poly.pdbx_seq_one_letter_code
_entity_poly.pdbx_strand_id
1 'polypeptide(L)'
;MSSFQLRLCAVFGTALFFVASLWVNQEIFVRSEFVRGVNWVYLPAGIRLLSTLLFGADGALGLLFASWVVNFFYFFPNDPVRSFAGGIIATAAPYAMYRLARELYGLNASLSNLTAGRLMILTVAYALAGPLLHNIWFWLQGDRADIVSRFFAMFIGDLCGTMIVIYTLKVALHFLPVPRRSEADSHSDR
;
A
#
# COMPACT_ATOMS: atom_id res chain seq x y z
N MET A 1 20.84 -12.47 9.86
CA MET A 1 19.85 -11.70 10.62
C MET A 1 18.88 -12.68 11.25
N SER A 2 18.46 -12.47 12.50
CA SER A 2 17.43 -13.31 13.11
C SER A 2 16.07 -13.07 12.46
N SER A 3 15.18 -14.07 12.50
CA SER A 3 13.81 -13.94 11.97
C SER A 3 13.07 -12.74 12.55
N PHE A 4 13.28 -12.45 13.84
CA PHE A 4 12.71 -11.28 14.51
C PHE A 4 13.19 -9.95 13.92
N GLN A 5 14.50 -9.81 13.66
CA GLN A 5 15.05 -8.59 13.07
C GLN A 5 14.46 -8.29 11.69
N LEU A 6 14.27 -9.33 10.86
CA LEU A 6 13.68 -9.17 9.53
C LEU A 6 12.23 -8.67 9.60
N ARG A 7 11.43 -9.22 10.51
CA ARG A 7 10.05 -8.77 10.74
C ARG A 7 10.00 -7.32 11.21
N LEU A 8 10.90 -6.95 12.11
CA LEU A 8 11.00 -5.59 12.62
C LEU A 8 11.40 -4.60 11.51
N CYS A 9 12.36 -4.98 10.66
CA CYS A 9 12.73 -4.20 9.48
C CYS A 9 11.56 -4.04 8.50
N ALA A 10 10.75 -5.08 8.30
CA ALA A 10 9.57 -4.99 7.44
C ALA A 10 8.52 -4.01 7.99
N VAL A 11 8.24 -4.05 9.29
CA VAL A 11 7.29 -3.13 9.96
C VAL A 11 7.79 -1.68 9.85
N PHE A 12 9.02 -1.39 10.28
CA PHE A 12 9.56 -0.04 10.27
C PHE A 12 9.82 0.48 8.85
N GLY A 13 10.32 -0.37 7.96
CA GLY A 13 10.51 -0.02 6.56
C GLY A 13 9.19 0.36 5.90
N THR A 14 8.14 -0.45 6.11
CA THR A 14 6.80 -0.15 5.61
C THR A 14 6.27 1.19 6.14
N ALA A 15 6.39 1.41 7.46
CA ALA A 15 5.97 2.66 8.08
C ALA A 15 6.71 3.88 7.48
N LEU A 16 8.03 3.78 7.34
CA LEU A 16 8.88 4.84 6.78
C LEU A 16 8.51 5.14 5.32
N PHE A 17 8.44 4.13 4.46
CA PHE A 17 8.08 4.31 3.05
C PHE A 17 6.67 4.87 2.88
N PHE A 18 5.73 4.45 3.74
CA PHE A 18 4.38 4.99 3.71
C PHE A 18 4.37 6.48 4.06
N VAL A 19 5.00 6.89 5.17
CA VAL A 19 5.09 8.30 5.57
C VAL A 19 5.86 9.14 4.54
N ALA A 20 6.96 8.60 3.99
CA ALA A 20 7.71 9.27 2.94
C ALA A 20 6.85 9.47 1.67
N SER A 21 6.10 8.45 1.25
CA SER A 21 5.20 8.58 0.10
C SER A 21 4.09 9.61 0.32
N LEU A 22 3.58 9.72 1.56
CA LEU A 22 2.61 10.75 1.93
C LEU A 22 3.21 12.14 1.80
N TRP A 23 4.42 12.33 2.34
CA TRP A 23 5.13 13.61 2.26
C TRP A 23 5.40 13.99 0.79
N VAL A 24 5.95 13.08 -0.01
CA VAL A 24 6.16 13.30 -1.44
C VAL A 24 4.86 13.62 -2.16
N ASN A 25 3.75 12.95 -1.81
CA ASN A 25 2.45 13.23 -2.42
C ASN A 25 1.99 14.66 -2.12
N GLN A 26 2.20 15.15 -0.91
CA GLN A 26 1.84 16.51 -0.49
C GLN A 26 2.70 17.57 -1.19
N GLU A 27 3.98 17.30 -1.43
CA GLU A 27 4.87 18.26 -2.12
C GLU A 27 4.65 18.29 -3.64
N ILE A 28 4.57 17.12 -4.29
CA ILE A 28 4.53 17.01 -5.75
C ILE A 28 3.10 17.12 -6.29
N PHE A 29 2.14 16.52 -5.60
CA PHE A 29 0.75 16.42 -6.05
C PHE A 29 -0.19 17.32 -5.25
N VAL A 30 0.31 18.43 -4.69
CA VAL A 30 -0.52 19.37 -3.89
C VAL A 30 -1.78 19.84 -4.63
N ARG A 31 -1.68 20.09 -5.94
CA ARG A 31 -2.81 20.56 -6.78
C ARG A 31 -3.80 19.45 -7.13
N SER A 32 -3.50 18.21 -6.74
CA SER A 32 -4.33 17.04 -6.95
C SER A 32 -5.33 16.82 -5.81
N GLU A 33 -5.24 17.61 -4.74
CA GLU A 33 -6.13 17.45 -3.58
C GLU A 33 -7.57 17.83 -3.95
N PHE A 34 -8.48 16.86 -3.82
CA PHE A 34 -9.91 17.08 -3.99
C PHE A 34 -10.53 17.56 -2.67
N VAL A 35 -10.24 16.84 -1.58
CA VAL A 35 -10.51 17.23 -0.19
C VAL A 35 -9.38 16.73 0.69
N ARG A 36 -9.22 17.25 1.90
CA ARG A 36 -8.12 16.86 2.79
C ARG A 36 -8.01 15.34 2.95
N GLY A 37 -6.89 14.78 2.49
CA GLY A 37 -6.62 13.34 2.50
C GLY A 37 -7.17 12.54 1.31
N VAL A 38 -7.75 13.20 0.30
CA VAL A 38 -8.24 12.62 -0.96
C VAL A 38 -7.60 13.35 -2.13
N ASN A 39 -6.86 12.63 -2.95
CA ASN A 39 -6.11 13.21 -4.06
C ASN A 39 -6.42 12.46 -5.36
N TRP A 40 -6.42 13.16 -6.50
CA TRP A 40 -6.52 12.54 -7.83
C TRP A 40 -5.26 11.75 -8.23
N VAL A 41 -4.17 11.92 -7.50
CA VAL A 41 -2.97 11.09 -7.51
C VAL A 41 -2.56 10.85 -6.07
N TYR A 42 -2.54 9.57 -5.66
CA TYR A 42 -2.26 9.20 -4.28
C TYR A 42 -1.21 8.08 -4.19
N LEU A 43 0.07 8.48 -4.22
CA LEU A 43 1.22 7.56 -4.10
C LEU A 43 1.15 6.56 -2.92
N PRO A 44 0.64 6.93 -1.73
CA PRO A 44 0.59 6.01 -0.60
C PRO A 44 -0.24 4.76 -0.86
N ALA A 45 -1.19 4.79 -1.80
CA ALA A 45 -1.93 3.62 -2.26
C ALA A 45 -0.99 2.50 -2.76
N GLY A 46 0.02 2.85 -3.56
CA GLY A 46 0.97 1.89 -4.09
C GLY A 46 1.83 1.27 -3.01
N ILE A 47 2.29 2.07 -2.04
CA ILE A 47 3.05 1.57 -0.90
C ILE A 47 2.21 0.64 -0.04
N ARG A 48 0.92 0.98 0.19
CA ARG A 48 -0.01 0.13 0.93
C ARG A 48 -0.14 -1.25 0.29
N LEU A 49 -0.41 -1.32 -1.02
CA LEU A 49 -0.57 -2.59 -1.71
C LEU A 49 0.75 -3.39 -1.77
N LEU A 50 1.86 -2.75 -2.15
CA LEU A 50 3.13 -3.45 -2.29
C LEU A 50 3.66 -3.98 -0.96
N SER A 51 3.55 -3.19 0.12
CA SER A 51 4.04 -3.62 1.43
C SER A 51 3.26 -4.80 1.99
N THR A 52 1.94 -4.87 1.80
CA THR A 52 1.16 -6.05 2.23
C THR A 52 1.43 -7.26 1.35
N LEU A 53 1.67 -7.09 0.04
CA LEU A 53 2.08 -8.19 -0.82
C LEU A 53 3.47 -8.73 -0.45
N LEU A 54 4.43 -7.84 -0.21
CA LEU A 54 5.83 -8.19 0.10
C LEU A 54 6.01 -8.75 1.50
N PHE A 55 5.38 -8.15 2.49
CA PHE A 55 5.63 -8.42 3.91
C PHE A 55 4.43 -9.01 4.65
N GLY A 56 3.30 -9.22 3.96
CA GLY A 56 2.11 -9.83 4.53
C GLY A 56 1.58 -9.07 5.75
N ALA A 57 1.44 -9.79 6.86
CA ALA A 57 0.95 -9.25 8.12
C ALA A 57 1.90 -8.22 8.75
N ASP A 58 3.22 -8.40 8.61
CA ASP A 58 4.19 -7.45 9.17
C ASP A 58 4.14 -6.11 8.39
N GLY A 59 3.92 -6.15 7.07
CA GLY A 59 3.64 -4.95 6.28
C GLY A 59 2.34 -4.26 6.71
N ALA A 60 1.27 -5.04 6.91
CA ALA A 60 0.01 -4.50 7.41
C ALA A 60 0.15 -3.83 8.79
N LEU A 61 0.93 -4.41 9.71
CA LEU A 61 1.22 -3.79 11.01
C LEU A 61 1.96 -2.46 10.86
N GLY A 62 2.98 -2.41 10.00
CA GLY A 62 3.69 -1.17 9.70
C GLY A 62 2.77 -0.08 9.15
N LEU A 63 1.89 -0.44 8.21
CA LEU A 63 0.88 0.47 7.67
C LEU A 63 -0.10 0.96 8.73
N LEU A 64 -0.54 0.07 9.62
CA LEU A 64 -1.51 0.42 10.66
C LEU A 64 -0.93 1.46 11.62
N PHE A 65 0.27 1.20 12.15
CA PHE A 65 0.94 2.13 13.06
C PHE A 65 1.22 3.48 12.38
N ALA A 66 1.76 3.45 11.16
CA ALA A 66 2.04 4.69 10.43
C ALA A 66 0.76 5.47 10.11
N SER A 67 -0.30 4.78 9.69
CA SER A 67 -1.60 5.41 9.39
C SER A 67 -2.22 6.01 10.64
N TRP A 68 -2.13 5.36 11.79
CA TRP A 68 -2.59 5.96 13.05
C TRP A 68 -1.76 7.17 13.43
N VAL A 69 -0.43 7.11 13.40
CA VAL A 69 0.41 8.27 13.70
C VAL A 69 0.03 9.46 12.81
N VAL A 70 -0.07 9.24 11.50
CA VAL A 70 -0.44 10.34 10.58
C VAL A 70 -1.88 10.81 10.82
N ASN A 71 -2.83 9.92 11.09
CA ASN A 71 -4.21 10.34 11.29
C ASN A 71 -4.39 11.12 12.61
N PHE A 72 -3.86 10.60 13.71
CA PHE A 72 -3.99 11.21 15.04
C PHE A 72 -3.21 12.52 15.19
N PHE A 73 -2.08 12.67 14.50
CA PHE A 73 -1.24 13.86 14.68
C PHE A 73 -1.31 14.86 13.53
N TYR A 74 -1.76 14.45 12.33
CA TYR A 74 -1.73 15.30 11.15
C TYR A 74 -3.09 15.50 10.48
N PHE A 75 -3.81 14.42 10.11
CA PHE A 75 -5.07 14.60 9.36
C PHE A 75 -6.25 14.99 10.25
N PHE A 76 -6.45 14.29 11.37
CA PHE A 76 -7.67 14.38 12.17
C PHE A 76 -7.38 14.44 13.69
N PRO A 77 -6.49 15.36 14.15
CA PRO A 77 -6.08 15.40 15.56
C PRO A 77 -7.23 15.68 16.54
N ASN A 78 -8.29 16.34 16.08
CA ASN A 78 -9.46 16.66 16.89
C ASN A 78 -10.61 15.64 16.74
N ASP A 79 -10.40 14.56 15.99
CA ASP A 79 -11.39 13.51 15.76
C ASP A 79 -10.74 12.11 15.94
N PRO A 80 -10.65 11.63 17.20
CA PRO A 80 -10.03 10.35 17.53
C PRO A 80 -10.73 9.16 16.88
N VAL A 81 -12.06 9.23 16.72
CA VAL A 81 -12.87 8.15 16.12
C VAL A 81 -12.54 8.02 14.64
N ARG A 82 -12.54 9.14 13.90
CA ARG A 82 -12.11 9.16 12.49
C ARG A 82 -10.65 8.78 12.33
N SER A 83 -9.78 9.19 13.26
CA SER A 83 -8.36 8.82 13.22
C SER A 83 -8.15 7.32 13.34
N PHE A 84 -8.80 6.71 14.32
CA PHE A 84 -8.73 5.28 14.56
C PHE A 84 -9.30 4.48 13.38
N ALA A 85 -10.52 4.80 12.96
CA ALA A 85 -11.19 4.13 11.85
C ALA A 85 -10.43 4.30 10.53
N GLY A 86 -9.89 5.49 10.27
CA GLY A 86 -9.08 5.76 9.09
C GLY A 86 -7.84 4.88 9.02
N GLY A 87 -7.18 4.61 10.16
CA GLY A 87 -6.01 3.71 10.19
C GLY A 87 -6.38 2.24 9.92
N ILE A 88 -7.52 1.81 10.47
CA ILE A 88 -8.08 0.47 10.22
C ILE A 88 -8.44 0.33 8.74
N ILE A 89 -9.20 1.26 8.17
CA ILE A 89 -9.64 1.23 6.76
C ILE A 89 -8.43 1.25 5.81
N ALA A 90 -7.46 2.13 6.08
CA ALA A 90 -6.22 2.24 5.30
C ALA A 90 -5.43 0.93 5.22
N THR A 91 -5.57 0.06 6.21
CA THR A 91 -4.83 -1.21 6.33
C THR A 91 -5.67 -2.41 5.91
N ALA A 92 -6.98 -2.37 6.16
CA ALA A 92 -7.89 -3.47 5.89
C ALA A 92 -7.96 -3.81 4.40
N ALA A 93 -8.14 -2.81 3.53
CA ALA A 93 -8.19 -3.00 2.09
C ALA A 93 -6.92 -3.69 1.51
N PRO A 94 -5.70 -3.14 1.70
CA PRO A 94 -4.51 -3.77 1.12
C PRO A 94 -4.19 -5.13 1.75
N TYR A 95 -4.53 -5.36 3.04
CA TYR A 95 -4.34 -6.67 3.66
C TYR A 95 -5.33 -7.72 3.14
N ALA A 96 -6.58 -7.33 2.88
CA ALA A 96 -7.56 -8.19 2.22
C ALA A 96 -7.10 -8.57 0.80
N MET A 97 -6.53 -7.63 0.04
CA MET A 97 -5.96 -7.92 -1.29
C MET A 97 -4.80 -8.91 -1.21
N TYR A 98 -3.94 -8.80 -0.20
CA TYR A 98 -2.90 -9.80 0.06
C TYR A 98 -3.50 -11.19 0.35
N ARG A 99 -4.52 -11.27 1.19
CA ARG A 99 -5.23 -12.52 1.51
C ARG A 99 -5.84 -13.16 0.26
N LEU A 100 -6.55 -12.36 -0.54
CA LEU A 100 -7.12 -12.79 -1.82
C LEU A 100 -6.04 -13.24 -2.80
N ALA A 101 -4.92 -12.53 -2.89
CA ALA A 101 -3.80 -12.93 -3.73
C ALA A 101 -3.27 -14.32 -3.35
N ARG A 102 -3.15 -14.60 -2.04
CA ARG A 102 -2.74 -15.93 -1.55
C ARG A 102 -3.74 -17.02 -1.91
N GLU A 103 -5.03 -16.75 -1.73
CA GLU A 103 -6.10 -17.73 -1.96
C GLU A 103 -6.34 -17.98 -3.45
N LEU A 104 -6.34 -16.94 -4.29
CA LEU A 104 -6.63 -17.04 -5.73
C LEU A 104 -5.42 -17.46 -6.57
N TYR A 105 -4.21 -17.04 -6.20
CA TYR A 105 -3.02 -17.25 -7.02
C TYR A 105 -1.95 -18.15 -6.38
N GLY A 106 -2.23 -18.68 -5.18
CA GLY A 106 -1.26 -19.51 -4.45
C GLY A 106 0.03 -18.76 -4.15
N LEU A 107 -0.06 -17.46 -3.85
CA LEU A 107 1.12 -16.65 -3.54
C LEU A 107 1.82 -17.19 -2.28
N ASN A 108 3.03 -17.70 -2.47
CA ASN A 108 3.96 -18.04 -1.40
C ASN A 108 4.78 -16.80 -1.00
N ALA A 109 5.48 -16.87 0.13
CA ALA A 109 6.25 -15.75 0.69
C ALA A 109 7.29 -15.14 -0.27
N SER A 110 7.70 -15.83 -1.35
CA SER A 110 8.68 -15.33 -2.31
C SER A 110 8.11 -14.46 -3.44
N LEU A 111 6.78 -14.24 -3.50
CA LEU A 111 6.10 -13.56 -4.63
C LEU A 111 6.42 -14.15 -6.02
N SER A 112 7.05 -15.32 -6.13
CA SER A 112 7.60 -15.84 -7.40
C SER A 112 6.54 -16.08 -8.48
N ASN A 113 5.28 -16.25 -8.07
CA ASN A 113 4.14 -16.47 -8.95
C ASN A 113 3.34 -15.18 -9.24
N LEU A 114 3.84 -14.01 -8.83
CA LEU A 114 3.21 -12.72 -9.09
C LEU A 114 3.62 -12.20 -10.46
N THR A 115 2.80 -12.47 -11.48
CA THR A 115 2.99 -11.91 -12.82
C THR A 115 2.52 -10.46 -12.88
N ALA A 116 2.99 -9.70 -13.88
CA ALA A 116 2.54 -8.33 -14.11
C ALA A 116 1.01 -8.24 -14.28
N GLY A 117 0.39 -9.22 -14.94
CA GLY A 117 -1.06 -9.30 -15.10
C GLY A 117 -1.79 -9.50 -13.77
N ARG A 118 -1.32 -10.40 -12.91
CA ARG A 118 -1.90 -10.62 -11.57
C ARG A 118 -1.76 -9.39 -10.68
N LEU A 119 -0.61 -8.72 -10.74
CA LEU A 119 -0.38 -7.46 -10.03
C LEU A 119 -1.32 -6.35 -10.52
N MET A 120 -1.58 -6.27 -11.83
CA MET A 120 -2.54 -5.31 -12.38
C MET A 120 -3.96 -5.58 -11.88
N ILE A 121 -4.40 -6.84 -11.86
CA ILE A 121 -5.72 -7.22 -11.33
C ILE A 121 -5.83 -6.82 -9.85
N LEU A 122 -4.81 -7.13 -9.04
CA LEU A 122 -4.77 -6.75 -7.62
C LEU A 122 -4.76 -5.23 -7.44
N THR A 123 -4.10 -4.49 -8.33
CA THR A 123 -4.06 -3.02 -8.30
C THR A 123 -5.45 -2.43 -8.52
N VAL A 124 -6.18 -2.91 -9.54
CA VAL A 124 -7.54 -2.44 -9.82
C VAL A 124 -8.50 -2.84 -8.68
N ALA A 125 -8.40 -4.08 -8.20
CA ALA A 125 -9.23 -4.55 -7.09
C ALA A 125 -8.97 -3.74 -5.81
N TYR A 126 -7.70 -3.44 -5.51
CA TYR A 126 -7.32 -2.59 -4.40
C TYR A 126 -7.86 -1.17 -4.54
N ALA A 127 -7.68 -0.55 -5.71
CA ALA A 127 -8.14 0.80 -6.01
C ALA A 127 -9.66 0.93 -5.90
N LEU A 128 -10.43 -0.15 -6.04
CA LEU A 128 -11.86 -0.18 -5.73
C LEU A 128 -12.14 -0.40 -4.24
N ALA A 129 -11.47 -1.38 -3.62
CA ALA A 129 -11.75 -1.78 -2.25
C ALA A 129 -11.50 -0.66 -1.23
N GLY A 130 -10.41 0.10 -1.37
CA GLY A 130 -10.08 1.22 -0.47
C GLY A 130 -11.17 2.30 -0.44
N PRO A 131 -11.52 2.90 -1.58
CA PRO A 131 -12.59 3.89 -1.68
C PRO A 131 -13.95 3.37 -1.21
N LEU A 132 -14.29 2.11 -1.50
CA LEU A 132 -15.55 1.52 -1.02
C LEU A 132 -15.61 1.50 0.51
N LEU A 133 -14.55 1.03 1.19
CA LEU A 133 -14.52 1.02 2.65
C LEU A 133 -14.60 2.44 3.25
N HIS A 134 -13.90 3.41 2.64
CA HIS A 134 -13.98 4.81 3.06
C HIS A 134 -15.39 5.38 2.88
N ASN A 135 -16.06 5.11 1.76
CA ASN A 135 -17.41 5.59 1.51
C ASN A 135 -18.45 4.92 2.41
N ILE A 136 -18.30 3.63 2.73
CA ILE A 136 -19.13 2.96 3.75
C ILE A 136 -18.99 3.66 5.10
N TRP A 137 -17.75 3.97 5.51
CA TRP A 137 -17.51 4.72 6.74
C TRP A 137 -18.16 6.10 6.74
N PHE A 138 -17.98 6.90 5.67
CA PHE A 138 -18.60 8.22 5.58
C PHE A 138 -20.13 8.15 5.61
N TRP A 139 -20.70 7.17 4.92
CA TRP A 139 -22.15 6.93 4.94
C TRP A 139 -22.67 6.61 6.35
N LEU A 140 -21.95 5.78 7.11
CA LEU A 140 -22.28 5.45 8.50
C LEU A 140 -22.18 6.67 9.43
N GLN A 141 -21.24 7.58 9.17
CA GLN A 141 -21.07 8.82 9.92
C GLN A 141 -22.04 9.94 9.48
N GLY A 142 -22.93 9.67 8.52
CA GLY A 142 -23.92 10.63 8.02
C GLY A 142 -23.38 11.67 7.04
N ASP A 143 -22.09 11.61 6.66
CA ASP A 143 -21.50 12.49 5.65
C ASP A 143 -21.76 11.93 4.25
N ARG A 144 -22.87 12.36 3.66
CA ARG A 144 -23.34 11.92 2.33
C ARG A 144 -22.99 12.88 1.20
N ALA A 145 -22.40 14.03 1.53
CA ALA A 145 -22.05 15.03 0.52
C ALA A 145 -20.95 14.46 -0.39
N ASP A 146 -21.17 14.57 -1.69
CA ASP A 146 -20.20 14.21 -2.73
C ASP A 146 -19.67 12.77 -2.67
N ILE A 147 -20.39 11.81 -2.05
CA ILE A 147 -19.96 10.40 -1.94
C ILE A 147 -19.48 9.84 -3.30
N VAL A 148 -20.23 10.10 -4.37
CA VAL A 148 -19.89 9.62 -5.72
C VAL A 148 -18.61 10.27 -6.23
N SER A 149 -18.51 11.60 -6.15
CA SER A 149 -17.33 12.34 -6.62
C SER A 149 -16.08 11.98 -5.80
N ARG A 150 -16.21 11.85 -4.47
CA ARG A 150 -15.15 11.40 -3.56
C ARG A 150 -14.71 9.99 -3.88
N PHE A 151 -15.65 9.08 -4.14
CA PHE A 151 -15.34 7.72 -4.57
C PHE A 151 -14.48 7.72 -5.84
N PHE A 152 -14.87 8.45 -6.89
CA PHE A 152 -14.10 8.51 -8.13
C PHE A 152 -12.73 9.18 -7.96
N ALA A 153 -12.66 10.26 -7.18
CA ALA A 153 -11.39 10.91 -6.87
C ALA A 153 -10.42 9.95 -6.15
N MET A 154 -10.90 9.20 -5.15
CA MET A 154 -10.09 8.20 -4.46
C MET A 154 -9.73 7.02 -5.38
N PHE A 155 -10.68 6.50 -6.18
CA PHE A 155 -10.43 5.39 -7.10
C PHE A 155 -9.34 5.74 -8.13
N ILE A 156 -9.45 6.91 -8.76
CA ILE A 156 -8.46 7.38 -9.74
C ILE A 156 -7.13 7.67 -9.03
N GLY A 157 -7.17 8.32 -7.87
CA GLY A 157 -6.00 8.58 -7.03
C GLY A 157 -5.22 7.32 -6.67
N ASP A 158 -5.92 6.31 -6.18
CA ASP A 158 -5.34 5.04 -5.75
C ASP A 158 -4.80 4.25 -6.96
N LEU A 159 -5.53 4.25 -8.07
CA LEU A 159 -5.09 3.57 -9.30
C LEU A 159 -3.83 4.24 -9.87
N CYS A 160 -3.86 5.55 -10.11
CA CYS A 160 -2.74 6.31 -10.64
C CYS A 160 -1.53 6.24 -9.70
N GLY A 161 -1.74 6.45 -8.40
CA GLY A 161 -0.68 6.38 -7.40
C GLY A 161 -0.03 5.00 -7.33
N THR A 162 -0.83 3.95 -7.34
CA THR A 162 -0.32 2.57 -7.34
C THR A 162 0.49 2.26 -8.60
N MET A 163 -0.01 2.65 -9.78
CA MET A 163 0.72 2.48 -11.03
C MET A 163 2.07 3.22 -11.01
N ILE A 164 2.08 4.49 -10.59
CA ILE A 164 3.33 5.28 -10.49
C ILE A 164 4.35 4.56 -9.61
N VAL A 165 3.95 4.09 -8.43
CA VAL A 165 4.84 3.39 -7.51
C VAL A 165 5.37 2.10 -8.12
N ILE A 166 4.51 1.27 -8.74
CA ILE A 166 4.92 0.00 -9.36
C ILE A 166 5.92 0.23 -10.49
N TYR A 167 5.65 1.18 -11.39
CA TYR A 167 6.55 1.48 -12.50
C TYR A 167 7.86 2.11 -12.03
N THR A 168 7.81 2.97 -11.01
CA THR A 168 9.02 3.53 -10.38
C THR A 168 9.89 2.42 -9.79
N LEU A 169 9.28 1.47 -9.06
CA LEU A 169 10.01 0.32 -8.52
C LEU A 169 10.60 -0.54 -9.63
N LYS A 170 9.84 -0.81 -10.70
CA LYS A 170 10.33 -1.57 -11.86
C LYS A 170 11.56 -0.91 -12.49
N VAL A 171 11.51 0.40 -12.68
CA VAL A 171 12.64 1.18 -13.23
C VAL A 171 13.83 1.15 -12.27
N ALA A 172 13.61 1.35 -10.97
CA ALA A 172 14.67 1.27 -9.97
C ALA A 172 15.37 -0.10 -9.97
N LEU A 173 14.60 -1.19 -10.05
CA LEU A 173 15.13 -2.56 -10.13
C LEU A 173 15.92 -2.82 -11.41
N HIS A 174 15.57 -2.19 -12.53
CA HIS A 174 16.33 -2.29 -13.78
C HIS A 174 17.74 -1.68 -13.66
N PHE A 175 17.90 -0.66 -12.82
CA PHE A 175 19.21 -0.03 -12.59
C PHE A 175 20.04 -0.69 -11.48
N LEU A 176 19.45 -1.58 -10.69
CA LEU A 176 20.18 -2.30 -9.65
C LEU A 176 20.87 -3.53 -10.25
N PRO A 177 22.19 -3.72 -10.03
CA PRO A 177 22.88 -4.93 -10.46
C PRO A 177 22.33 -6.12 -9.68
N VAL A 178 21.61 -7.02 -10.36
CA VAL A 178 21.17 -8.29 -9.78
C VAL A 178 22.41 -9.14 -9.50
N PRO A 179 22.71 -9.54 -8.25
CA PRO A 179 23.81 -10.44 -7.97
C PRO A 179 23.55 -11.77 -8.70
N ARG A 180 24.40 -12.12 -9.67
CA ARG A 180 24.37 -13.47 -10.26
C ARG A 180 24.67 -14.45 -9.13
N ARG A 181 23.73 -15.38 -8.88
CA ARG A 181 23.97 -16.54 -8.02
C ARG A 181 25.10 -17.33 -8.66
N SER A 182 26.26 -17.37 -8.02
CA SER A 182 27.43 -18.10 -8.51
C SER A 182 27.06 -19.59 -8.58
N GLU A 183 27.02 -20.14 -9.80
CA GLU A 183 27.07 -21.59 -10.03
C GLU A 183 28.42 -22.09 -9.53
N ALA A 184 28.49 -22.49 -8.26
CA ALA A 184 29.72 -22.98 -7.63
C ALA A 184 29.57 -24.37 -7.00
N ASP A 185 28.57 -25.15 -7.41
CA ASP A 185 28.34 -26.52 -6.89
C ASP A 185 28.40 -27.62 -7.97
N SER A 186 28.93 -27.36 -9.17
CA SER A 186 28.97 -28.37 -10.26
C SER A 186 30.24 -29.23 -10.34
N HIS A 187 31.18 -29.15 -9.39
CA HIS A 187 32.46 -29.85 -9.49
C HIS A 187 32.98 -30.46 -8.18
N SER A 188 32.12 -31.13 -7.38
CA SER A 188 32.57 -31.89 -6.21
C SER A 188 32.25 -33.39 -6.21
N ASP A 189 31.58 -33.96 -7.22
CA ASP A 189 31.38 -35.41 -7.30
C ASP A 189 31.62 -35.90 -8.74
N ARG A 190 32.89 -36.16 -9.06
CA ARG A 190 33.31 -37.09 -10.12
C ARG A 190 34.41 -37.98 -9.57
#